data_AF-A0A8G1XBE5-F1
#
_entry.id   AF-A0A8G1XBE5-F1
#
_cell.length_a   1.000
_cell.length_b   1.000
_cell.length_c   1.000
_cell.angle_alpha   90.00
_cell.angle_beta   90.00
_cell.angle_gamma   90.00
#
_symmetry.space_group_name_H-M   'P 1'
#
loop_
_entity.id
_entity.type
_entity.pdbx_description
1 polymer ?
#
loop_
_entity_poly.entity_id
_entity_poly.type
_entity_poly.pdbx_seq_one_letter_code
_entity_poly.pdbx_strand_id
1 'polypeptide(L)'
;MLKRDWDRHTCAKRGHITYAPDEPELRERLHTATAVGTAWRCLRCGDFALGAPHGSGPAGDAPLVPRGKALRDLFILRFLAVERLLRGLLIVIVAWGVWKFSNSQDAVRRIFDENLTVFKPVTDHFHFDLEHSPIVDTIRKTFDYKHSTLVYVAAALVVYALIEIVEAFGLWWGHRWAEYLTVVATAAFLPLEGYELTEHVSALKICTLLLNIAAVLWIMLSKRLFGLRGGRAAFEAERHSASLLEVEVSAGALPQAV
;
A
#
# COMPACT_ATOMS: atom_id res chain seq x y z
N MET A 1 -31.26 -15.55 13.03
CA MET A 1 -29.85 -15.09 13.04
C MET A 1 -29.71 -14.05 11.93
N LEU A 2 -29.75 -12.74 12.24
CA LEU A 2 -29.60 -11.71 11.21
C LEU A 2 -28.17 -11.75 10.67
N LYS A 3 -28.00 -12.25 9.44
CA LYS A 3 -26.73 -12.12 8.71
C LYS A 3 -26.57 -10.63 8.39
N ARG A 4 -25.52 -10.01 8.92
CA ARG A 4 -25.25 -8.58 8.72
C ARG A 4 -24.92 -8.35 7.25
N ASP A 5 -25.81 -7.68 6.53
CA ASP A 5 -25.62 -7.34 5.11
C ASP A 5 -24.73 -6.09 5.01
N TRP A 6 -23.43 -6.34 4.81
CA TRP A 6 -22.43 -5.29 4.68
C TRP A 6 -22.60 -4.45 3.41
N ASP A 7 -23.24 -4.99 2.37
CA ASP A 7 -23.46 -4.30 1.10
C ASP A 7 -24.54 -3.23 1.26
N ARG A 8 -25.63 -3.55 1.94
CA ARG A 8 -26.66 -2.55 2.33
C ARG A 8 -26.10 -1.49 3.27
N HIS A 9 -25.34 -1.88 4.28
CA HIS A 9 -24.69 -0.93 5.19
C HIS A 9 -23.74 0.03 4.46
N THR A 10 -23.03 -0.46 3.46
CA THR A 10 -22.13 0.37 2.65
C THR A 10 -22.94 1.31 1.76
N CYS A 11 -24.02 0.84 1.11
CA CYS A 11 -24.89 1.70 0.31
C CYS A 11 -25.55 2.80 1.15
N ALA A 12 -25.98 2.50 2.38
CA ALA A 12 -26.56 3.50 3.28
C ALA A 12 -25.57 4.62 3.65
N LYS A 13 -24.27 4.33 3.70
CA LYS A 13 -23.23 5.32 4.05
C LYS A 13 -22.62 6.03 2.85
N ARG A 14 -22.46 5.34 1.72
CA ARG A 14 -21.69 5.82 0.55
C ARG A 14 -22.54 6.04 -0.69
N GLY A 15 -23.83 5.71 -0.65
CA GLY A 15 -24.73 5.75 -1.80
C GLY A 15 -24.75 4.45 -2.60
N HIS A 16 -25.75 4.36 -3.48
CA HIS A 16 -25.94 3.24 -4.39
C HIS A 16 -25.06 3.39 -5.64
N ILE A 17 -24.66 2.27 -6.24
CA ILE A 17 -23.90 2.24 -7.49
C ILE A 17 -24.85 1.78 -8.60
N THR A 18 -25.24 2.71 -9.46
CA THR A 18 -26.19 2.49 -10.56
C THR A 18 -25.51 2.76 -11.90
N TYR A 19 -25.79 1.91 -12.89
CA TYR A 19 -25.17 1.98 -14.21
C TYR A 19 -26.20 1.59 -15.29
N ALA A 20 -26.16 2.29 -16.42
CA ALA A 20 -27.04 2.05 -17.56
C ALA A 20 -26.29 1.35 -18.70
N PRO A 21 -26.33 0.00 -18.77
CA PRO A 21 -25.66 -0.77 -19.82
C PRO A 21 -26.27 -0.49 -21.20
N ASP A 22 -25.47 -0.50 -22.27
CA ASP A 22 -25.94 -0.30 -23.65
C ASP A 22 -26.73 -1.47 -24.21
N GLU A 23 -26.47 -2.67 -23.69
CA GLU A 23 -27.17 -3.89 -24.01
C GLU A 23 -28.64 -3.80 -23.53
N PRO A 24 -29.62 -3.82 -24.45
CA PRO A 24 -31.02 -3.53 -24.12
C PRO A 24 -31.60 -4.55 -23.12
N GLU A 25 -31.23 -5.83 -23.25
CA GLU A 25 -31.70 -6.90 -22.36
C GLU A 25 -31.27 -6.69 -20.90
N LEU A 26 -30.04 -6.21 -20.67
CA LEU A 26 -29.55 -5.90 -19.32
C LEU A 26 -30.15 -4.60 -18.81
N ARG A 27 -30.29 -3.59 -19.69
CA ARG A 27 -30.86 -2.29 -19.37
C ARG A 27 -32.28 -2.42 -18.85
N GLU A 28 -33.13 -3.18 -19.54
CA GLU A 28 -34.52 -3.40 -19.14
C GLU A 28 -34.65 -4.08 -17.77
N ARG A 29 -33.70 -4.93 -17.41
CA ARG A 29 -33.70 -5.65 -16.12
C ARG A 29 -33.17 -4.81 -14.95
N LEU A 30 -32.32 -3.83 -15.25
CA LEU A 30 -31.72 -2.93 -14.26
C LEU A 30 -32.48 -1.62 -14.09
N HIS A 31 -33.41 -1.31 -14.99
CA HIS A 31 -34.20 -0.08 -14.98
C HIS A 31 -35.67 -0.36 -14.73
N THR A 32 -36.34 0.52 -13.97
CA THR A 32 -37.79 0.52 -13.87
C THR A 32 -38.33 1.95 -13.77
N ALA A 33 -39.50 2.18 -14.37
CA ALA A 33 -40.22 3.43 -14.23
C ALA A 33 -41.10 3.39 -12.97
N THR A 34 -41.05 4.44 -12.17
CA THR A 34 -41.85 4.60 -10.95
C THR A 34 -42.68 5.88 -11.05
N ALA A 35 -43.69 6.03 -10.19
CA ALA A 35 -44.54 7.22 -10.15
C ALA A 35 -43.75 8.53 -9.89
N VAL A 36 -42.57 8.43 -9.29
CA VAL A 36 -41.71 9.58 -8.92
C VAL A 36 -40.51 9.76 -9.87
N GLY A 37 -40.41 8.93 -10.92
CA GLY A 37 -39.30 8.98 -11.89
C GLY A 37 -38.67 7.62 -12.16
N THR A 38 -37.48 7.61 -12.76
CA THR A 38 -36.75 6.38 -13.05
C THR A 38 -36.06 5.84 -11.81
N ALA A 39 -35.97 4.51 -11.71
CA ALA A 39 -35.19 3.82 -10.69
C ALA A 39 -34.23 2.83 -11.34
N TRP A 40 -33.03 2.74 -10.78
CA TRP A 40 -31.97 1.85 -11.26
C TRP A 40 -31.53 0.89 -10.15
N ARG A 41 -31.36 -0.37 -10.50
CA ARG A 41 -30.92 -1.41 -9.59
C ARG A 41 -29.44 -1.21 -9.25
N CYS A 42 -29.13 -1.18 -7.96
CA CYS A 42 -27.79 -1.02 -7.45
C CYS A 42 -26.97 -2.29 -7.72
N LEU A 43 -25.81 -2.16 -8.38
CA LEU A 43 -24.91 -3.28 -8.65
C LEU A 43 -24.36 -3.93 -7.37
N ARG A 44 -24.31 -3.19 -6.25
CA ARG A 44 -23.79 -3.68 -4.96
C ARG A 44 -24.82 -4.43 -4.14
N CYS A 45 -25.91 -3.77 -3.74
CA CYS A 45 -26.90 -4.36 -2.81
C CYS A 45 -28.10 -4.98 -3.51
N GLY A 46 -28.27 -4.76 -4.81
CA GLY A 46 -29.44 -5.23 -5.57
C GLY A 46 -30.74 -4.46 -5.30
N ASP A 47 -30.75 -3.43 -4.43
CA ASP A 47 -31.94 -2.60 -4.24
C ASP A 47 -32.06 -1.56 -5.37
N PHE A 48 -33.30 -1.12 -5.68
CA PHE A 48 -33.53 -0.05 -6.65
C PHE A 48 -33.39 1.32 -6.00
N ALA A 49 -32.53 2.17 -6.57
CA ALA A 49 -32.34 3.55 -6.18
C ALA A 49 -33.03 4.49 -7.18
N LEU A 50 -33.76 5.48 -6.67
CA LEU A 50 -34.44 6.50 -7.48
C LEU A 50 -33.42 7.49 -8.06
N GLY A 51 -33.68 7.97 -9.28
CA GLY A 51 -32.89 9.01 -9.95
C GLY A 51 -32.19 8.52 -11.22
N ALA A 52 -31.34 9.38 -11.78
CA ALA A 52 -30.49 9.06 -12.92
C ALA A 52 -29.38 8.06 -12.53
N PRO A 53 -28.92 7.21 -13.47
CA PRO A 53 -27.79 6.33 -13.20
C PRO A 53 -26.50 7.14 -13.06
N HIS A 54 -25.54 6.65 -12.26
CA HIS A 54 -24.26 7.34 -12.07
C HIS A 54 -23.33 7.25 -13.30
N GLY A 55 -23.58 6.29 -14.20
CA GLY A 55 -22.83 6.13 -15.44
C GLY A 55 -23.63 5.32 -16.47
N SER A 56 -23.16 5.35 -17.71
CA SER A 56 -23.75 4.63 -18.85
C SER A 56 -22.65 4.17 -19.81
N GLY A 57 -22.93 3.13 -20.59
CA GLY A 57 -22.02 2.60 -21.60
C GLY A 57 -22.14 1.07 -21.69
N PRO A 58 -21.20 0.37 -22.35
CA PRO A 58 -21.20 -1.09 -22.42
C PRO A 58 -21.20 -1.74 -21.03
N ALA A 59 -21.81 -2.92 -20.87
CA ALA A 59 -21.83 -3.62 -19.58
C ALA A 59 -20.42 -3.95 -19.06
N GLY A 60 -19.47 -4.21 -19.96
CA GLY A 60 -18.06 -4.42 -19.62
C GLY A 60 -17.35 -3.20 -19.03
N ASP A 61 -17.91 -1.99 -19.17
CA ASP A 61 -17.34 -0.75 -18.63
C ASP A 61 -17.96 -0.34 -17.29
N ALA A 62 -18.92 -1.13 -16.79
CA ALA A 62 -19.57 -0.86 -15.52
C ALA A 62 -18.56 -0.76 -14.36
N PRO A 63 -18.82 0.12 -13.37
CA PRO A 63 -17.94 0.25 -12.22
C PRO A 63 -17.88 -1.07 -11.43
N LEU A 64 -16.66 -1.58 -11.25
CA LEU A 64 -16.43 -2.80 -10.48
C LEU A 64 -16.90 -2.62 -9.02
N VAL A 65 -17.76 -3.53 -8.58
CA VAL A 65 -18.11 -3.67 -7.17
C VAL A 65 -17.15 -4.66 -6.54
N PRO A 66 -16.26 -4.25 -5.63
CA PRO A 66 -15.31 -5.18 -5.02
C PRO A 66 -16.06 -6.19 -4.14
N ARG A 67 -15.99 -7.48 -4.52
CA ARG A 67 -16.48 -8.63 -3.74
C ARG A 67 -15.36 -9.66 -3.55
N GLY A 68 -15.37 -10.38 -2.42
CA GLY A 68 -14.46 -11.50 -2.15
C GLY A 68 -12.97 -11.18 -2.32
N LYS A 69 -12.34 -11.75 -3.36
CA LYS A 69 -10.90 -11.61 -3.65
C LYS A 69 -10.48 -10.16 -3.89
N ALA A 70 -11.29 -9.36 -4.58
CA ALA A 70 -10.98 -7.95 -4.85
C ALA A 70 -10.87 -7.11 -3.57
N LEU A 71 -11.67 -7.45 -2.54
CA LEU A 71 -11.59 -6.82 -1.22
C LEU A 71 -10.28 -7.15 -0.49
N ARG A 72 -9.83 -8.41 -0.58
CA ARG A 72 -8.55 -8.83 0.02
C ARG A 72 -7.38 -8.12 -0.63
N ASP A 73 -7.37 -8.01 -1.96
CA ASP A 73 -6.32 -7.29 -2.69
C ASP A 73 -6.27 -5.82 -2.27
N LEU A 74 -7.42 -5.16 -2.15
CA LEU A 74 -7.49 -3.78 -1.64
C LEU A 74 -6.96 -3.64 -0.20
N PHE A 75 -7.25 -4.62 0.66
CA PHE A 75 -6.75 -4.61 2.03
C PHE A 75 -5.23 -4.79 2.09
N ILE A 76 -4.68 -5.71 1.30
CA ILE A 76 -3.23 -5.93 1.20
C ILE A 76 -2.53 -4.67 0.68
N LEU A 77 -3.06 -4.05 -0.38
CA LEU A 77 -2.52 -2.80 -0.92
C LEU A 77 -2.53 -1.66 0.12
N ARG A 78 -3.61 -1.53 0.89
CA ARG A 78 -3.68 -0.53 1.97
C ARG A 78 -2.75 -0.83 3.13
N PHE A 79 -2.59 -2.10 3.50
CA PHE A 79 -1.64 -2.50 4.52
C PHE A 79 -0.21 -2.15 4.09
N LEU A 80 0.17 -2.47 2.85
CA LEU A 80 1.47 -2.13 2.30
C LEU A 80 1.67 -0.61 2.22
N ALA A 81 0.64 0.14 1.83
CA ALA A 81 0.68 1.61 1.84
C ALA A 81 0.93 2.18 3.25
N VAL A 82 0.29 1.64 4.29
CA VAL A 82 0.50 2.07 5.68
C VAL A 82 1.91 1.74 6.15
N GLU A 83 2.41 0.55 5.85
CA GLU A 83 3.77 0.14 6.18
C GLU A 83 4.81 1.09 5.54
N ARG A 84 4.66 1.38 4.24
CA ARG A 84 5.49 2.33 3.50
C ARG A 84 5.45 3.74 4.09
N LEU A 85 4.26 4.22 4.47
CA LEU A 85 4.11 5.52 5.10
C LEU A 85 4.84 5.59 6.45
N LEU A 86 4.68 4.57 7.29
CA LEU A 86 5.35 4.49 8.59
C LEU A 86 6.88 4.45 8.42
N ARG A 87 7.37 3.66 7.47
CA ARG A 87 8.80 3.59 7.12
C ARG A 87 9.33 4.94 6.65
N GLY A 88 8.64 5.59 5.71
CA GLY A 88 9.00 6.94 5.22
C GLY A 88 9.05 7.97 6.34
N LEU A 89 8.07 7.99 7.24
CA LEU A 89 8.05 8.88 8.40
C LEU A 89 9.23 8.62 9.36
N LEU A 90 9.56 7.36 9.62
CA LEU A 90 10.72 7.00 10.43
C LEU A 90 12.02 7.53 9.80
N ILE A 91 12.17 7.42 8.49
CA ILE A 91 13.34 7.91 7.76
C ILE A 91 13.42 9.44 7.81
N VAL A 92 12.30 10.16 7.71
CA VAL A 92 12.26 11.62 7.91
C VAL A 92 12.75 11.99 9.31
N ILE A 93 12.31 11.27 10.35
CA ILE A 93 12.76 11.51 11.73
C ILE A 93 14.27 11.31 11.85
N VAL A 94 14.81 10.22 11.28
CA VAL A 94 16.25 9.94 11.27
C VAL A 94 17.01 11.03 10.51
N ALA A 95 16.55 11.41 9.32
CA ALA A 95 17.18 12.46 8.51
C ALA A 95 17.19 13.82 9.23
N TRP A 96 16.08 14.17 9.90
CA TRP A 96 15.99 15.36 10.75
C TRP A 96 16.96 15.29 11.92
N GLY A 97 17.10 14.13 12.56
CA GLY A 97 18.10 13.87 13.58
C GLY A 97 19.51 14.13 13.04
N VAL A 98 19.90 13.48 11.94
CA VAL A 98 21.22 13.66 11.30
C VAL A 98 21.48 15.12 10.95
N TRP A 99 20.49 15.80 10.35
CA TRP A 99 20.62 17.22 10.00
C TRP A 99 20.82 18.10 11.25
N LYS A 100 20.00 17.89 12.29
CA LYS A 100 20.11 18.61 13.57
C LYS A 100 21.46 18.37 14.24
N PHE A 101 21.94 17.12 14.28
CA PHE A 101 23.23 16.77 14.86
C PHE A 101 24.41 17.32 14.04
N SER A 102 24.31 17.31 12.71
CA SER A 102 25.35 17.88 11.82
C SER A 102 25.51 19.39 12.02
N ASN A 103 24.42 20.11 12.29
CA ASN A 103 24.41 21.54 12.55
C ASN A 103 24.79 21.91 14.01
N SER A 104 25.06 20.93 14.86
CA SER A 104 25.20 21.10 16.32
C SER A 104 26.45 20.43 16.93
N GLN A 105 27.59 20.38 16.23
CA GLN A 105 28.80 19.74 16.79
C GLN A 105 29.22 20.30 18.18
N ASP A 106 28.91 21.58 18.47
CA ASP A 106 29.22 22.21 19.77
C ASP A 106 28.20 21.95 20.89
N ALA A 107 26.97 21.57 20.57
CA ALA A 107 25.93 21.28 21.57
C ALA A 107 25.97 19.82 22.04
N VAL A 108 26.45 18.91 21.17
CA VAL A 108 26.52 17.49 21.45
C VAL A 108 27.60 17.17 22.49
N ARG A 109 28.82 17.72 22.40
CA ARG A 109 29.84 17.48 23.44
C ARG A 109 29.36 17.82 24.86
N ARG A 110 28.61 18.92 25.00
CA ARG A 110 28.08 19.37 26.30
C ARG A 110 26.95 18.49 26.83
N ILE A 111 25.99 18.11 25.97
CA ILE A 111 24.85 17.26 26.37
C ILE A 111 25.30 15.82 26.62
N PHE A 112 26.28 15.31 25.86
CA PHE A 112 26.83 13.97 26.05
C PHE A 112 27.68 13.87 27.32
N ASP A 113 28.50 14.88 27.64
CA ASP A 113 29.26 14.91 28.91
C ASP A 113 28.34 15.10 30.14
N GLU A 114 27.25 15.89 30.04
CA GLU A 114 26.31 16.07 31.16
C GLU A 114 25.37 14.87 31.39
N ASN A 115 24.94 14.14 30.35
CA ASN A 115 23.93 13.07 30.48
C ASN A 115 24.49 11.65 30.61
N LEU A 116 25.82 11.45 30.49
CA LEU A 116 26.46 10.15 30.75
C LEU A 116 26.36 9.68 32.22
N THR A 117 25.98 10.58 33.14
CA THR A 117 25.75 10.23 34.56
C THR A 117 24.32 9.76 34.84
N VAL A 118 23.36 10.02 33.96
CA VAL A 118 21.93 9.70 34.19
C VAL A 118 21.55 8.29 33.73
N PHE A 119 22.33 7.68 32.83
CA PHE A 119 22.05 6.32 32.32
C PHE A 119 22.72 5.20 33.10
N LYS A 120 23.63 5.49 34.03
CA LYS A 120 24.31 4.45 34.84
C LYS A 120 23.40 3.57 35.70
N PRO A 121 22.32 4.05 36.36
CA PRO A 121 21.56 3.20 37.27
C PRO A 121 20.55 2.27 36.59
N VAL A 122 20.31 2.40 35.27
CA VAL A 122 19.35 1.57 34.53
C VAL A 122 20.04 0.35 33.88
N THR A 123 21.34 0.45 33.60
CA THR A 123 22.12 -0.60 32.94
C THR A 123 22.52 -1.75 33.88
N ASP A 124 22.64 -1.50 35.18
CA ASP A 124 23.09 -2.50 36.17
C ASP A 124 22.04 -3.59 36.49
N HIS A 125 20.77 -3.42 36.11
CA HIS A 125 19.74 -4.45 36.35
C HIS A 125 19.53 -5.40 35.16
N PHE A 126 19.98 -5.03 33.96
CA PHE A 126 19.63 -5.75 32.73
C PHE A 126 20.78 -6.48 32.04
N HIS A 127 22.01 -6.50 32.60
CA HIS A 127 23.17 -7.21 32.05
C HIS A 127 23.29 -7.12 30.51
N PHE A 128 23.02 -5.93 29.97
CA PHE A 128 23.23 -5.64 28.56
C PHE A 128 24.60 -4.98 28.44
N ASP A 129 25.61 -5.77 28.04
CA ASP A 129 26.94 -5.29 27.70
C ASP A 129 26.86 -4.37 26.46
N LEU A 130 26.62 -3.08 26.69
CA LEU A 130 26.64 -2.04 25.65
C LEU A 130 28.07 -1.70 25.18
N GLU A 131 29.11 -2.20 25.85
CA GLU A 131 30.50 -1.86 25.54
C GLU A 131 31.06 -2.60 24.31
N HIS A 132 30.42 -3.69 23.85
CA HIS A 132 30.86 -4.48 22.69
C HIS A 132 29.84 -4.53 21.53
N SER A 133 28.87 -3.63 21.49
CA SER A 133 27.85 -3.64 20.44
C SER A 133 28.33 -2.96 19.14
N PRO A 134 28.21 -3.61 17.96
CA PRO A 134 28.56 -3.03 16.64
C PRO A 134 27.77 -1.74 16.31
N ILE A 135 26.71 -1.47 17.07
CA ILE A 135 25.91 -0.25 17.00
C ILE A 135 26.75 0.95 17.47
N VAL A 136 27.55 0.78 18.54
CA VAL A 136 28.40 1.84 19.09
C VAL A 136 29.61 2.12 18.19
N ASP A 137 30.14 1.08 17.55
CA ASP A 137 31.30 1.21 16.66
C ASP A 137 30.92 1.84 15.29
N THR A 138 29.71 1.55 14.80
CA THR A 138 29.13 2.24 13.64
C THR A 138 28.84 3.71 13.97
N ILE A 139 28.35 4.01 15.17
CA ILE A 139 28.17 5.38 15.65
C ILE A 139 29.52 6.10 15.75
N ARG A 140 30.56 5.49 16.33
CA ARG A 140 31.92 6.08 16.43
C ARG A 140 32.58 6.30 15.07
N LYS A 141 32.47 5.36 14.12
CA LYS A 141 32.97 5.56 12.74
C LYS A 141 32.20 6.63 11.97
N THR A 142 30.91 6.81 12.25
CA THR A 142 30.09 7.87 11.64
C THR A 142 30.54 9.27 12.11
N PHE A 143 31.13 9.38 13.31
CA PHE A 143 31.61 10.65 13.86
C PHE A 143 32.95 11.14 13.27
N ASP A 144 33.69 10.31 12.54
CA ASP A 144 34.95 10.71 11.88
C ASP A 144 34.76 11.14 10.40
N TYR A 145 33.52 11.15 9.91
CA TYR A 145 33.22 11.57 8.55
C TYR A 145 33.17 13.10 8.41
N LYS A 146 33.85 13.60 7.37
CA LYS A 146 33.81 15.01 6.95
C LYS A 146 32.36 15.50 6.87
N HIS A 147 32.11 16.70 7.37
CA HIS A 147 30.81 17.38 7.40
C HIS A 147 30.02 17.30 6.07
N SER A 148 30.72 17.27 4.93
CA SER A 148 30.11 17.09 3.60
C SER A 148 29.40 15.75 3.41
N THR A 149 29.93 14.65 3.97
CA THR A 149 29.35 13.31 3.81
C THR A 149 28.04 13.17 4.57
N LEU A 150 27.93 13.77 5.76
CA LEU A 150 26.70 13.78 6.55
C LEU A 150 25.56 14.51 5.82
N VAL A 151 25.87 15.58 5.10
CA VAL A 151 24.88 16.32 4.29
C VAL A 151 24.40 15.47 3.11
N TYR A 152 25.29 14.77 2.40
CA TYR A 152 24.89 13.87 1.31
C TYR A 152 24.03 12.70 1.79
N VAL A 153 24.36 12.11 2.95
CA VAL A 153 23.56 11.04 3.56
C VAL A 153 22.18 11.55 3.97
N ALA A 154 22.11 12.72 4.62
CA ALA A 154 20.82 13.33 4.98
C ALA A 154 19.96 13.62 3.74
N ALA A 155 20.56 14.16 2.67
CA ALA A 155 19.87 14.41 1.41
C ALA A 155 19.35 13.11 0.77
N ALA A 156 20.16 12.05 0.75
CA ALA A 156 19.75 10.74 0.24
C ALA A 156 18.58 10.14 1.04
N LEU A 157 18.62 10.24 2.38
CA LEU A 157 17.52 9.79 3.25
C LEU A 157 16.22 10.57 3.00
N VAL A 158 16.30 11.89 2.80
CA VAL A 158 15.13 12.71 2.46
C VAL A 158 14.53 12.32 1.11
N VAL A 159 15.38 12.15 0.08
CA VAL A 159 14.91 11.71 -1.25
C VAL A 159 14.22 10.35 -1.15
N TYR A 160 14.82 9.41 -0.42
CA TYR A 160 14.25 8.08 -0.24
C TYR A 160 12.92 8.13 0.53
N ALA A 161 12.83 8.92 1.60
CA ALA A 161 11.59 9.10 2.34
C ALA A 161 10.47 9.70 1.48
N LEU A 162 10.79 10.66 0.60
CA LEU A 162 9.82 11.22 -0.34
C LEU A 162 9.30 10.16 -1.30
N ILE A 163 10.16 9.29 -1.83
CA ILE A 163 9.76 8.17 -2.70
C ILE A 163 8.79 7.24 -1.97
N GLU A 164 9.13 6.81 -0.75
CA GLU A 164 8.29 5.93 0.08
C GLU A 164 6.91 6.54 0.37
N ILE A 165 6.87 7.85 0.67
CA ILE A 165 5.60 8.56 0.91
C ILE A 165 4.79 8.63 -0.38
N VAL A 166 5.40 9.02 -1.50
CA VAL A 166 4.73 9.08 -2.81
C VAL A 166 4.16 7.70 -3.19
N GLU A 167 4.92 6.63 -2.95
CA GLU A 167 4.47 5.25 -3.13
C GLU A 167 3.25 4.92 -2.26
N ALA A 168 3.30 5.26 -0.96
CA ALA A 168 2.22 5.02 -0.03
C ALA A 168 0.91 5.72 -0.47
N PHE A 169 1.01 6.99 -0.91
CA PHE A 169 -0.12 7.71 -1.49
C PHE A 169 -0.64 7.01 -2.76
N GLY A 170 0.26 6.64 -3.67
CA GLY A 170 -0.13 5.97 -4.90
C GLY A 170 -0.86 4.63 -4.65
N LEU A 171 -0.37 3.81 -3.71
CA LEU A 171 -0.96 2.53 -3.34
C LEU A 171 -2.29 2.68 -2.60
N TRP A 172 -2.43 3.70 -1.75
CA TRP A 172 -3.65 3.96 -1.00
C TRP A 172 -4.85 4.25 -1.93
N TRP A 173 -4.60 4.98 -3.03
CA TRP A 173 -5.57 5.22 -4.09
C TRP A 173 -5.64 4.11 -5.14
N GLY A 174 -4.79 3.09 -5.05
CA GLY A 174 -4.78 1.95 -5.98
C GLY A 174 -4.30 2.32 -7.39
N HIS A 175 -3.41 3.32 -7.52
CA HIS A 175 -2.83 3.68 -8.81
C HIS A 175 -1.79 2.65 -9.25
N ARG A 176 -1.89 2.19 -10.51
CA ARG A 176 -0.95 1.18 -11.06
C ARG A 176 0.50 1.67 -11.11
N TRP A 177 0.76 2.96 -11.33
CA TRP A 177 2.13 3.50 -11.33
C TRP A 177 2.82 3.29 -9.97
N ALA A 178 2.05 3.29 -8.88
CA ALA A 178 2.56 3.04 -7.54
C ALA A 178 2.95 1.57 -7.39
N GLU A 179 2.15 0.64 -7.91
CA GLU A 179 2.49 -0.78 -7.94
C GLU A 179 3.80 -1.03 -8.72
N TYR A 180 4.00 -0.33 -9.85
CA TYR A 180 5.27 -0.38 -10.60
C TYR A 180 6.44 0.15 -9.77
N LEU A 181 6.24 1.31 -9.13
CA LEU A 181 7.26 1.94 -8.30
C LEU A 181 7.64 1.06 -7.10
N THR A 182 6.67 0.43 -6.43
CA THR A 182 6.92 -0.55 -5.34
C THR A 182 7.81 -1.70 -5.80
N VAL A 183 7.51 -2.28 -6.96
CA VAL A 183 8.29 -3.40 -7.49
C VAL A 183 9.71 -2.95 -7.82
N VAL A 184 9.86 -1.82 -8.51
CA VAL A 184 11.19 -1.29 -8.89
C VAL A 184 12.00 -0.90 -7.66
N ALA A 185 11.42 -0.17 -6.72
CA ALA A 185 12.07 0.24 -5.49
C ALA A 185 12.54 -0.97 -4.69
N THR A 186 11.63 -1.92 -4.41
CA THR A 186 11.98 -3.12 -3.65
C THR A 186 13.04 -3.97 -4.37
N ALA A 187 12.91 -4.13 -5.70
CA ALA A 187 13.89 -4.88 -6.49
C ALA A 187 15.27 -4.21 -6.53
N ALA A 188 15.35 -2.88 -6.44
CA ALA A 188 16.62 -2.16 -6.39
C ALA A 188 17.40 -2.39 -5.09
N PHE A 189 16.71 -2.71 -3.97
CA PHE A 189 17.35 -3.03 -2.69
C PHE A 189 17.78 -4.51 -2.57
N LEU A 190 17.20 -5.42 -3.36
CA LEU A 190 17.53 -6.86 -3.31
C LEU A 190 19.02 -7.17 -3.54
N PRO A 191 19.74 -6.57 -4.52
CA PRO A 191 21.18 -6.82 -4.70
C PRO A 191 22.01 -6.39 -3.49
N LEU A 192 21.60 -5.31 -2.83
CA LEU A 192 22.28 -4.75 -1.67
C LEU A 192 22.08 -5.63 -0.44
N GLU A 193 20.86 -6.10 -0.21
CA GLU A 193 20.52 -7.10 0.82
C GLU A 193 21.24 -8.43 0.56
N GLY A 194 21.37 -8.85 -0.70
CA GLY A 194 22.08 -10.06 -1.10
C GLY A 194 23.60 -9.99 -0.84
N TYR A 195 24.22 -8.83 -1.11
CA TYR A 195 25.63 -8.59 -0.79
C TYR A 195 25.88 -8.57 0.72
N GLU A 196 25.02 -7.93 1.51
CA GLU A 196 25.16 -7.98 2.97
C GLU A 196 25.01 -9.39 3.56
N LEU A 197 24.24 -10.27 2.90
CA LEU A 197 24.07 -11.65 3.33
C LEU A 197 25.31 -12.51 3.13
N THR A 198 26.16 -12.19 2.13
CA THR A 198 27.42 -12.93 1.90
C THR A 198 28.48 -12.55 2.92
N GLU A 199 28.41 -11.34 3.48
CA GLU A 199 29.36 -10.83 4.47
C GLU A 199 28.91 -11.11 5.92
N HIS A 200 27.61 -10.98 6.21
CA HIS A 200 27.03 -11.18 7.55
C HIS A 200 25.67 -11.89 7.52
N VAL A 201 25.68 -13.21 7.73
CA VAL A 201 24.46 -14.03 7.79
C VAL A 201 23.74 -13.82 9.13
N SER A 202 22.52 -13.28 9.09
CA SER A 202 21.61 -13.19 10.23
C SER A 202 20.23 -13.70 9.86
N ALA A 203 19.58 -14.45 10.76
CA ALA A 203 18.23 -14.99 10.53
C ALA A 203 17.20 -13.89 10.22
N LEU A 204 17.36 -12.70 10.84
CA LEU A 204 16.51 -11.54 10.57
C LEU A 204 16.72 -10.99 9.14
N LYS A 205 17.96 -10.97 8.64
CA LYS A 205 18.27 -10.52 7.26
C LYS A 205 17.73 -11.50 6.22
N ILE A 206 17.84 -12.81 6.48
CA ILE A 206 17.25 -13.84 5.60
C ILE A 206 15.72 -13.68 5.55
N CYS A 207 15.08 -13.52 6.71
CA CYS A 207 13.63 -13.38 6.78
C CYS A 207 13.13 -12.12 6.03
N THR A 208 13.80 -10.98 6.20
CA THR A 208 13.44 -9.73 5.51
C THR A 208 13.65 -9.83 4.01
N LEU A 209 14.77 -10.41 3.54
CA LEU A 209 15.01 -10.66 2.12
C LEU A 209 13.92 -11.55 1.50
N LEU A 210 13.56 -12.65 2.15
CA LEU A 210 12.51 -13.55 1.68
C LEU A 210 11.15 -12.85 1.62
N LEU A 211 10.83 -12.01 2.60
CA LEU A 211 9.59 -11.24 2.64
C LEU A 211 9.55 -10.24 1.49
N ASN A 212 10.63 -9.49 1.24
CA ASN A 212 10.74 -8.57 0.12
C ASN A 212 10.59 -9.29 -1.23
N ILE A 213 11.26 -10.43 -1.43
CA ILE A 213 11.13 -11.25 -2.64
C ILE A 213 9.69 -11.73 -2.80
N ALA A 214 9.08 -12.26 -1.74
CA ALA A 214 7.70 -12.74 -1.77
C ALA A 214 6.71 -11.62 -2.13
N ALA A 215 6.88 -10.43 -1.55
CA ALA A 215 6.05 -9.26 -1.84
C ALA A 215 6.18 -8.84 -3.32
N VAL A 216 7.40 -8.73 -3.84
CA VAL A 216 7.67 -8.37 -5.24
C VAL A 216 7.05 -9.39 -6.20
N LEU A 217 7.32 -10.68 -5.98
CA LEU A 217 6.78 -11.75 -6.82
C LEU A 217 5.25 -11.79 -6.75
N TRP A 218 4.68 -11.61 -5.56
CA TRP A 218 3.25 -11.58 -5.39
C TRP A 218 2.61 -10.43 -6.16
N ILE A 219 3.13 -9.20 -6.08
CA ILE A 219 2.60 -8.05 -6.83
C ILE A 219 2.74 -8.27 -8.34
N MET A 220 3.93 -8.70 -8.80
CA MET A 220 4.19 -8.93 -10.23
C MET A 220 3.24 -9.97 -10.83
N LEU A 221 3.01 -11.08 -10.12
CA LEU A 221 2.19 -12.19 -10.61
C LEU A 221 0.69 -11.95 -10.43
N SER A 222 0.27 -11.29 -9.34
CA SER A 222 -1.14 -11.05 -9.04
C SER A 222 -1.73 -9.93 -9.90
N LYS A 223 -0.96 -8.86 -10.16
CA LYS A 223 -1.40 -7.68 -10.91
C LYS A 223 -0.95 -7.67 -12.37
N ARG A 224 -0.27 -8.74 -12.82
CA ARG A 224 0.18 -8.95 -14.21
C ARG A 224 1.02 -7.77 -14.74
N LEU A 225 1.93 -7.25 -13.90
CA LEU A 225 2.81 -6.15 -14.28
C LEU A 225 3.86 -6.61 -15.30
N PHE A 226 4.45 -5.65 -16.03
CA PHE A 226 5.55 -5.86 -16.97
C PHE A 226 5.29 -6.88 -18.10
N GLY A 227 4.05 -7.06 -18.53
CA GLY A 227 3.71 -7.99 -19.61
C GLY A 227 3.59 -9.46 -19.18
N LEU A 228 3.87 -9.77 -17.91
CA LEU A 228 3.68 -11.10 -17.35
C LEU A 228 2.20 -11.49 -17.42
N ARG A 229 1.92 -12.72 -17.88
CA ARG A 229 0.55 -13.27 -18.03
C ARG A 229 -0.39 -12.38 -18.87
N GLY A 230 0.14 -11.74 -19.93
CA GLY A 230 -0.61 -10.93 -20.89
C GLY A 230 -0.74 -9.44 -20.53
N GLY A 231 -0.07 -8.99 -19.46
CA GLY A 231 0.15 -7.57 -19.20
C GLY A 231 -1.12 -6.74 -18.98
N ARG A 232 -1.07 -5.48 -19.43
CA ARG A 232 -2.16 -4.51 -19.26
C ARG A 232 -3.45 -4.95 -19.97
N ALA A 233 -3.35 -5.47 -21.19
CA ALA A 233 -4.50 -5.91 -21.97
C ALA A 233 -5.24 -7.08 -21.29
N ALA A 234 -4.51 -8.07 -20.76
CA ALA A 234 -5.14 -9.18 -20.07
C ALA A 234 -5.78 -8.77 -18.73
N PHE A 235 -5.21 -7.78 -18.04
CA PHE A 235 -5.81 -7.18 -16.85
C PHE A 235 -7.10 -6.41 -17.18
N GLU A 236 -7.08 -5.62 -18.26
CA GLU A 236 -8.27 -4.89 -18.73
C GLU A 236 -9.37 -5.87 -19.17
N ALA A 237 -9.02 -6.95 -19.87
CA ALA A 237 -9.97 -8.00 -20.23
C ALA A 237 -10.58 -8.70 -19.00
N GLU A 238 -9.77 -9.06 -17.99
CA GLU A 238 -10.28 -9.64 -16.74
C GLU A 238 -11.23 -8.68 -16.02
N ARG A 239 -10.93 -7.39 -16.04
CA ARG A 239 -11.80 -6.34 -15.49
C ARG A 239 -13.10 -6.20 -16.28
N HIS A 240 -13.07 -6.14 -17.61
CA HIS A 240 -14.28 -6.07 -18.42
C HIS A 240 -15.18 -7.28 -18.21
N SER A 241 -14.61 -8.49 -18.18
CA SER A 241 -15.34 -9.72 -17.90
C SER A 241 -15.96 -9.70 -16.49
N ALA A 242 -15.23 -9.22 -15.48
CA ALA A 242 -15.76 -9.10 -14.13
C ALA A 242 -16.88 -8.05 -14.01
N SER A 243 -16.76 -6.92 -14.71
CA SER A 243 -17.82 -5.89 -14.78
C SER A 243 -19.07 -6.43 -15.46
N LEU A 244 -18.92 -7.13 -16.59
CA LEU A 244 -20.04 -7.75 -17.30
C LEU A 244 -20.77 -8.79 -16.44
N LEU A 245 -20.03 -9.68 -15.77
CA LEU A 245 -20.60 -10.66 -14.84
C LEU A 245 -21.37 -9.97 -13.69
N GLU A 246 -20.84 -8.86 -13.15
CA GLU A 246 -21.51 -8.12 -12.07
C GLU A 246 -22.84 -7.50 -12.54
N VAL A 247 -22.87 -6.97 -13.77
CA VAL A 247 -24.09 -6.44 -14.40
C VAL A 247 -25.10 -7.56 -14.65
N GLU A 248 -24.67 -8.71 -15.17
CA GLU A 248 -25.51 -9.88 -15.41
C GLU A 248 -26.11 -10.45 -14.12
N VAL A 249 -25.29 -10.62 -13.07
CA VAL A 249 -25.76 -11.06 -11.74
C VAL A 249 -26.75 -10.05 -11.16
N SER A 250 -26.48 -8.74 -11.31
CA SER A 250 -27.37 -7.69 -10.82
C SER A 250 -28.70 -7.67 -11.57
N ALA A 251 -28.67 -7.89 -12.89
CA ALA A 251 -29.85 -8.04 -13.73
C ALA A 251 -30.63 -9.34 -13.41
N GLY A 252 -29.99 -10.30 -12.72
CA GLY A 252 -30.52 -11.63 -12.44
C GLY A 252 -30.43 -12.58 -13.65
N ALA A 253 -29.59 -12.25 -14.64
CA ALA A 253 -29.32 -13.11 -15.78
C ALA A 253 -28.52 -14.35 -15.38
N LEU A 254 -27.69 -14.21 -14.34
CA LEU A 254 -26.99 -15.29 -13.67
C LEU A 254 -27.47 -15.42 -12.21
N PRO A 255 -27.56 -16.66 -11.67
CA PRO A 255 -27.83 -16.85 -10.25
C PRO A 255 -26.69 -16.27 -9.40
N GLN A 256 -27.04 -15.73 -8.23
CA GLN A 256 -26.03 -15.29 -7.27
C GLN A 256 -25.26 -16.52 -6.76
N ALA A 257 -23.94 -16.53 -6.91
CA ALA A 257 -23.09 -17.53 -6.26
C ALA A 257 -23.24 -17.38 -4.73
N VAL A 258 -23.80 -18.39 -4.08
CA VAL A 258 -24.07 -18.46 -2.64
C VAL A 258 -22.79 -18.60 -1.83
#